data_AF-A0A968TLL8-F1
#
_entry.id   AF-A0A968TLL8-F1
#
_cell.length_a   1.000
_cell.length_b   1.000
_cell.length_c   1.000
_cell.angle_alpha   90.00
_cell.angle_beta   90.00
_cell.angle_gamma   90.00
#
_symmetry.space_group_name_H-M   'P 1'
#
loop_
_entity.id
_entity.type
_entity.pdbx_description
1 polymer ?
#
loop_
_entity_poly.entity_id
_entity_poly.type
_entity_poly.pdbx_seq_one_letter_code
_entity_poly.pdbx_strand_id
1 'polypeptide(L)'
;MGIEVITWSLVRPIPRALLPSKPEGLSVSIEEIMGVEGYTVAATYVGESYMMAGWFGAIGMSLFFGALAAWWNRMAMSQQSDYALVVYALGFFAAGITMRSMFWLTTAILPVIALIVFRNLTSKR
;
A
#
# COMPACT_ATOMS: atom_id res chain seq x y z
N MET A 1 5.60 -6.43 -15.51
CA MET A 1 6.07 -5.62 -14.36
C MET A 1 5.52 -4.19 -14.31
N GLY A 2 5.79 -3.29 -15.27
CA GLY A 2 5.53 -1.84 -15.12
C GLY A 2 4.12 -1.44 -14.62
N ILE A 3 3.13 -1.33 -15.51
CA ILE A 3 1.78 -0.90 -15.10
C ILE A 3 1.05 -1.95 -14.23
N GLU A 4 1.44 -3.22 -14.39
CA GLU A 4 0.85 -4.36 -13.70
C GLU A 4 1.07 -4.30 -12.19
N VAL A 5 2.16 -3.70 -11.71
CA VAL A 5 2.39 -3.46 -10.28
C VAL A 5 1.28 -2.61 -9.68
N ILE A 6 0.86 -1.56 -10.38
CA ILE A 6 -0.21 -0.66 -9.94
C ILE A 6 -1.55 -1.39 -10.00
N THR A 7 -1.87 -2.03 -11.12
CA THR A 7 -3.13 -2.78 -11.27
C THR A 7 -3.25 -3.90 -10.25
N TRP A 8 -2.17 -4.65 -10.02
CA TRP A 8 -2.14 -5.74 -9.05
C TRP A 8 -2.31 -5.22 -7.63
N SER A 9 -1.59 -4.17 -7.24
CA SER A 9 -1.72 -3.59 -5.90
C SER A 9 -3.15 -3.16 -5.59
N LEU A 10 -3.85 -2.54 -6.55
CA LEU A 10 -5.25 -2.11 -6.40
C LEU A 10 -6.25 -3.26 -6.35
N VAL A 11 -6.03 -4.32 -7.13
CA VAL A 11 -6.96 -5.46 -7.23
C VAL A 11 -6.73 -6.46 -6.09
N ARG A 12 -5.52 -6.52 -5.51
CA ARG A 12 -5.14 -7.42 -4.41
C ARG A 12 -6.11 -7.42 -3.20
N PRO A 13 -6.58 -6.28 -2.66
CA PRO A 13 -7.50 -6.27 -1.52
C PRO A 13 -8.91 -6.83 -1.81
N ILE A 14 -9.32 -6.98 -3.07
CA ILE A 14 -10.66 -7.45 -3.43
C ILE A 14 -10.76 -8.98 -3.29
N PRO A 15 -11.67 -9.55 -2.50
CA PRO A 15 -11.84 -11.00 -2.41
C PRO A 15 -12.13 -11.64 -3.78
N ARG A 16 -11.56 -12.82 -4.07
CA ARG A 16 -11.81 -13.56 -5.33
C ARG A 16 -13.29 -13.90 -5.55
N ALA A 17 -14.08 -14.00 -4.48
CA ALA A 17 -15.52 -14.18 -4.55
C ALA A 17 -16.24 -13.00 -5.24
N LEU A 18 -15.72 -11.77 -5.11
CA LEU A 18 -16.30 -10.56 -5.72
C LEU A 18 -15.69 -10.24 -7.08
N LEU A 19 -14.47 -10.70 -7.36
CA LEU A 19 -13.81 -10.52 -8.65
C LEU A 19 -13.21 -11.85 -9.15
N PRO A 20 -13.98 -12.63 -9.92
CA PRO A 20 -13.53 -13.91 -10.48
C PRO A 20 -12.41 -13.75 -11.51
N SER A 21 -12.42 -12.66 -12.29
CA SER A 21 -11.42 -12.33 -13.31
C SER A 21 -10.13 -11.73 -12.74
N LYS A 22 -9.85 -11.94 -11.46
CA LYS A 22 -8.65 -11.44 -10.79
C LYS A 22 -7.42 -12.17 -11.35
N PRO A 23 -6.34 -11.46 -11.75
CA PRO A 23 -5.09 -12.08 -12.18
C PRO A 23 -4.51 -13.03 -11.11
N GLU A 24 -3.78 -14.07 -11.51
CA GLU A 24 -3.18 -15.00 -10.53
C GLU A 24 -1.86 -14.49 -9.94
N GLY A 25 -1.24 -13.50 -10.58
CA GLY A 25 0.02 -12.88 -10.16
C GLY A 25 0.49 -11.81 -11.15
N LEU A 26 1.72 -11.34 -10.99
CA LEU A 26 2.40 -10.51 -11.99
C LEU A 26 2.85 -11.38 -13.16
N SER A 27 2.78 -10.85 -14.39
CA SER A 27 3.16 -11.54 -15.62
C SER A 27 4.65 -11.90 -15.73
N VAL A 28 5.46 -11.25 -14.90
CA VAL A 28 6.85 -11.60 -14.61
C VAL A 28 6.96 -11.53 -13.10
N SER A 29 7.65 -12.45 -12.45
CA SER A 29 7.84 -12.41 -11.00
C SER A 29 9.18 -11.73 -10.64
N ILE A 30 9.31 -11.19 -9.43
CA ILE A 30 10.57 -10.54 -9.01
C ILE A 30 11.70 -11.58 -8.95
N GLU A 31 11.33 -12.81 -8.61
CA GLU A 31 12.18 -14.00 -8.60
C GLU A 31 12.74 -14.33 -9.99
N GLU A 32 11.90 -14.22 -11.03
CA GLU A 32 12.26 -14.50 -12.42
C GLU A 32 13.26 -13.47 -12.98
N ILE A 33 13.13 -12.19 -12.62
CA ILE A 33 14.06 -11.12 -13.01
C ILE A 33 15.41 -11.27 -12.31
N MET A 34 15.40 -11.74 -11.07
CA MET A 34 16.62 -11.95 -10.28
C MET A 34 17.32 -13.27 -10.61
N GLY A 35 16.70 -14.14 -11.41
CA GLY A 35 17.21 -15.47 -11.76
C GLY A 35 17.23 -16.44 -10.58
N VAL A 36 16.40 -16.21 -9.55
CA VAL A 36 16.39 -16.98 -8.31
C VAL A 36 15.03 -17.66 -8.16
N GLU A 37 14.87 -18.86 -8.72
CA GLU A 37 13.66 -19.67 -8.52
C GLU A 37 13.59 -20.22 -7.08
N GLY A 38 12.41 -20.12 -6.45
CA GLY A 38 12.13 -20.74 -5.14
C GLY A 38 12.38 -19.88 -3.90
N TYR A 39 12.81 -18.62 -4.04
CA TYR A 39 12.99 -17.69 -2.90
C TYR A 39 11.98 -16.56 -2.95
N THR A 40 11.26 -16.30 -1.86
CA THR A 40 10.47 -15.07 -1.74
C THR A 40 11.42 -13.90 -1.55
N VAL A 41 11.79 -13.23 -2.64
CA VAL A 41 12.61 -12.02 -2.56
C VAL A 41 11.73 -10.90 -2.00
N ALA A 42 11.98 -10.51 -0.75
CA ALA A 42 11.36 -9.33 -0.17
C ALA A 42 11.98 -8.08 -0.79
N ALA A 43 11.52 -7.73 -2.00
CA ALA A 43 11.82 -6.44 -2.59
C ALA A 43 11.07 -5.38 -1.78
N THR A 44 11.81 -4.49 -1.14
CA THR A 44 11.26 -3.30 -0.47
C THR A 44 10.48 -2.46 -1.49
N TYR A 45 9.63 -1.54 -1.03
CA TYR A 45 8.92 -0.65 -1.97
C TYR A 45 9.87 0.09 -2.93
N VAL A 46 11.10 0.40 -2.49
CA VAL A 46 12.12 1.03 -3.32
C VAL A 46 12.55 0.09 -4.45
N GLY A 47 12.78 -1.18 -4.14
CA GLY A 47 13.11 -2.21 -5.13
C GLY A 47 11.98 -2.41 -6.13
N GLU A 48 10.75 -2.55 -5.65
CA GLU A 48 9.55 -2.69 -6.50
C GLU A 48 9.35 -1.46 -7.40
N SER A 49 9.56 -0.25 -6.87
CA SER A 49 9.48 1.00 -7.62
C SER A 49 10.59 1.13 -8.67
N TYR A 50 11.80 0.67 -8.34
CA TYR A 50 12.92 0.63 -9.28
C TYR A 50 12.68 -0.38 -10.41
N MET A 51 12.10 -1.55 -10.10
CA MET A 51 11.75 -2.53 -11.11
C MET A 51 10.59 -2.07 -12.01
N MET A 52 9.71 -1.22 -11.48
CA MET A 52 8.59 -0.66 -12.24
C MET A 52 9.03 0.37 -13.28
N ALA A 53 9.90 1.33 -12.90
CA ALA A 53 10.25 2.47 -13.76
C ALA A 53 11.69 3.00 -13.54
N GLY A 54 12.61 2.16 -13.04
CA GLY A 54 13.99 2.52 -12.75
C GLY A 54 14.10 3.62 -11.69
N TRP A 55 15.11 4.48 -11.84
CA TRP A 55 15.33 5.62 -10.94
C TRP A 55 14.12 6.56 -10.85
N PHE A 56 13.38 6.76 -11.93
CA PHE A 56 12.18 7.60 -11.92
C PHE A 56 11.07 7.02 -11.04
N GLY A 57 10.92 5.69 -11.03
CA GLY A 57 9.96 5.00 -10.15
C GLY A 57 10.33 5.16 -8.68
N ALA A 58 11.60 4.95 -8.33
CA ALA A 58 12.09 5.14 -6.97
C ALA A 58 11.87 6.58 -6.47
N ILE A 59 12.27 7.58 -7.26
CA ILE A 59 12.09 9.00 -6.89
C ILE A 59 10.60 9.34 -6.77
N GLY A 60 9.79 8.96 -7.76
CA GLY A 60 8.36 9.26 -7.76
C GLY A 60 7.62 8.67 -6.57
N MET A 61 7.86 7.40 -6.26
CA MET A 61 7.22 6.72 -5.14
C MET A 61 7.72 7.22 -3.78
N SER A 62 9.02 7.52 -3.64
CA SER A 62 9.54 8.12 -2.41
C SER A 62 8.98 9.52 -2.15
N LEU A 63 8.80 10.34 -3.19
CA LEU A 63 8.13 11.64 -3.07
C LEU A 63 6.66 11.48 -2.68
N PHE A 64 5.95 10.54 -3.31
CA PHE A 64 4.56 10.24 -2.99
C PHE A 64 4.38 9.80 -1.53
N PHE A 65 5.16 8.82 -1.07
CA PHE A 65 5.09 8.34 0.31
C PHE A 65 5.57 9.38 1.32
N GLY A 66 6.59 10.17 0.98
CA GLY A 66 7.03 11.29 1.82
C GLY A 66 5.94 12.36 1.99
N ALA A 67 5.27 12.73 0.90
CA ALA A 67 4.14 13.67 0.95
C ALA A 67 2.97 13.11 1.75
N LEU A 68 2.64 11.82 1.57
CA LEU A 68 1.60 11.12 2.34
C LEU A 68 1.92 11.12 3.83
N ALA A 69 3.16 10.78 4.22
CA ALA A 69 3.58 10.77 5.62
C ALA A 69 3.53 12.18 6.24
N ALA A 70 3.97 13.21 5.50
CA ALA A 70 3.88 14.59 5.94
C ALA A 70 2.43 15.04 6.15
N TRP A 71 1.53 14.69 5.24
CA TRP A 71 0.10 14.95 5.37
C TRP A 71 -0.52 14.19 6.55
N TRP A 72 -0.16 12.92 6.74
CA TRP A 72 -0.64 12.08 7.84
C TRP A 72 -0.23 12.61 9.22
N ASN A 73 1.02 13.06 9.36
CA ASN A 73 1.51 13.70 10.57
C ASN A 73 0.76 15.00 10.90
N ARG A 74 0.47 15.83 9.89
CA ARG A 74 -0.33 17.05 10.09
C ARG A 74 -1.74 16.73 10.57
N MET A 75 -2.37 15.70 10.01
CA MET A 75 -3.70 15.26 10.43
C MET A 75 -3.71 14.82 11.91
N ALA A 76 -2.70 14.05 12.33
CA ALA A 76 -2.55 13.59 13.71
C ALA A 76 -2.40 14.74 14.71
N MET A 77 -1.61 15.77 14.38
CA MET A 77 -1.41 16.93 15.24
C MET A 77 -2.68 17.79 15.40
N SER A 78 -3.58 17.75 14.42
CA SER A 78 -4.79 18.60 14.41
C SER A 78 -5.98 18.05 15.19
N GLN A 79 -6.00 16.75 15.54
CA GLN A 79 -7.17 16.11 16.16
C GLN A 79 -6.80 15.42 17.48
N GLN A 80 -7.21 16.01 18.61
CA GLN A 80 -7.05 15.43 19.95
C GLN A 80 -8.27 14.57 20.33
N SER A 81 -8.52 13.50 19.59
CA SER A 81 -9.58 12.54 19.89
C SER A 81 -9.00 11.13 19.92
N ASP A 82 -9.42 10.31 20.88
CA ASP A 82 -9.03 8.90 21.00
C ASP A 82 -9.26 8.13 19.69
N TYR A 83 -10.33 8.48 18.97
CA TYR A 83 -10.62 7.93 17.65
C TYR A 83 -9.54 8.31 16.61
N ALA A 84 -9.08 9.57 16.62
CA ALA A 84 -8.03 10.04 15.71
C ALA A 84 -6.68 9.35 16.02
N LEU A 85 -6.40 9.05 17.30
CA LEU A 85 -5.23 8.29 17.73
C LEU A 85 -5.24 6.87 17.14
N VAL A 86 -6.38 6.17 17.18
CA VAL A 86 -6.52 4.81 16.62
C VAL A 86 -6.32 4.82 15.10
N VAL A 87 -6.95 5.76 14.40
CA VAL A 87 -6.77 5.92 12.95
C VAL A 87 -5.30 6.23 12.60
N TYR A 88 -4.64 7.08 13.40
CA TYR A 88 -3.23 7.41 13.22
C TYR A 88 -2.33 6.18 13.42
N ALA A 89 -2.52 5.43 14.50
CA ALA A 89 -1.72 4.24 14.80
C ALA A 89 -1.85 3.14 13.73
N LEU A 90 -3.07 2.90 13.24
CA LEU A 90 -3.31 1.96 12.14
C LEU A 90 -2.71 2.44 10.81
N GLY A 91 -2.76 3.75 10.54
CA GLY A 91 -2.09 4.35 9.38
C GLY A 91 -0.57 4.21 9.45
N PHE A 92 0.02 4.42 10.63
CA PHE A 92 1.44 4.21 10.87
C PHE A 92 1.85 2.74 10.68
N PHE A 93 1.02 1.80 11.15
CA PHE A 93 1.21 0.37 10.89
C PHE A 93 1.22 0.05 9.38
N ALA A 94 0.26 0.58 8.63
CA ALA A 94 0.21 0.40 7.18
C ALA A 94 1.44 0.99 6.47
N ALA A 95 1.93 2.15 6.92
CA ALA A 95 3.17 2.74 6.43
C ALA A 95 4.40 1.87 6.73
N GLY A 96 4.48 1.28 7.92
CA GLY A 96 5.54 0.33 8.29
C GLY A 96 5.55 -0.92 7.41
N ILE A 97 4.38 -1.48 7.11
CA ILE A 97 4.24 -2.63 6.20
C ILE A 97 4.68 -2.29 4.77
N THR A 98 4.48 -1.04 4.35
CA THR A 98 4.92 -0.57 3.03
C THR A 98 6.43 -0.65 2.86
N MET A 99 7.22 -0.45 3.92
CA MET A 99 8.69 -0.61 3.85
C MET A 99 9.09 -2.03 3.42
N ARG A 100 8.29 -3.03 3.79
CA ARG A 100 8.51 -4.43 3.42
C ARG A 100 8.10 -4.71 1.98
N SER A 101 6.96 -4.18 1.52
CA SER A 101 6.49 -4.27 0.14
C SER A 101 5.25 -3.41 -0.06
N MET A 102 5.21 -2.72 -1.20
CA MET A 102 4.14 -1.86 -1.67
C MET A 102 2.85 -2.65 -1.96
N PHE A 103 2.96 -3.94 -2.29
CA PHE A 103 1.78 -4.79 -2.48
C PHE A 103 1.00 -5.03 -1.19
N TRP A 104 1.64 -4.94 -0.03
CA TRP A 104 0.97 -5.19 1.25
C TRP A 104 0.30 -3.95 1.82
N LEU A 105 0.69 -2.76 1.36
CA LEU A 105 0.05 -1.49 1.75
C LEU A 105 -1.45 -1.51 1.48
N THR A 106 -1.88 -1.97 0.31
CA THR A 106 -3.29 -1.92 -0.10
C THR A 106 -4.18 -2.80 0.77
N THR A 107 -3.66 -3.91 1.29
CA THR A 107 -4.37 -4.73 2.27
C THR A 107 -4.26 -4.14 3.68
N ALA A 108 -3.08 -3.66 4.07
CA ALA A 108 -2.82 -3.14 5.42
C ALA A 108 -3.58 -1.84 5.73
N ILE A 109 -3.94 -1.06 4.70
CA ILE A 109 -4.69 0.20 4.87
C ILE A 109 -6.22 0.00 4.96
N LEU A 110 -6.75 -1.19 4.66
CA LEU A 110 -8.19 -1.46 4.70
C LEU A 110 -8.84 -1.15 6.06
N PRO A 111 -8.26 -1.51 7.22
CA PRO A 111 -8.84 -1.18 8.52
C PRO A 111 -8.92 0.34 8.76
N VAL A 112 -7.93 1.08 8.27
CA VAL A 112 -7.89 2.56 8.35
C VAL A 112 -9.02 3.17 7.54
N ILE A 113 -9.20 2.71 6.29
CA ILE A 113 -10.28 3.16 5.41
C ILE A 113 -11.65 2.81 6.00
N ALA A 114 -11.82 1.57 6.49
CA ALA A 114 -13.06 1.11 7.10
C ALA A 114 -13.45 2.00 8.29
N LEU A 115 -12.50 2.34 9.15
CA LEU A 115 -12.73 3.27 10.26
C LEU A 115 -13.17 4.64 9.75
N ILE A 116 -12.40 5.27 8.85
CA ILE A 116 -12.71 6.62 8.32
C ILE A 116 -14.12 6.66 7.71
N VAL A 117 -14.49 5.64 6.92
CA VAL A 117 -15.84 5.50 6.34
C VAL A 117 -16.89 5.35 7.43
N PHE A 118 -16.64 4.51 8.44
CA PHE A 118 -17.56 4.31 9.56
C PHE A 118 -17.82 5.60 10.35
N ARG A 119 -16.78 6.40 10.64
CA ARG A 119 -16.94 7.72 11.28
C ARG A 119 -17.79 8.65 10.42
N ASN A 120 -17.53 8.71 9.11
CA ASN A 120 -18.30 9.58 8.21
C ASN A 120 -19.77 9.16 8.10
N LEU A 121 -20.07 7.86 8.13
CA LEU A 121 -21.44 7.34 8.14
C LEU A 121 -22.16 7.63 9.46
N THR A 122 -21.45 7.52 10.58
CA THR A 122 -22.02 7.71 11.92
C THR A 122 -22.18 9.19 12.25
N SER A 123 -21.29 10.06 11.75
CA SER A 123 -21.36 11.52 11.92
C SER A 123 -22.47 12.19 11.11
N LYS A 124 -23.04 11.50 10.10
CA LYS A 124 -24.16 12.00 9.29
C LYS A 124 -25.54 11.63 9.85
N ARG A 125 -25.60 10.81 10.90
CA ARG A 125 -26.80 10.52 11.69
C ARG A 125 -26.79 11.37 12.95
#